data_AF-A0A0S8JR14-F1
#
_entry.id   AF-A0A0S8JR14-F1
#
_cell.length_a   1.000
_cell.length_b   1.000
_cell.length_c   1.000
_cell.angle_alpha   90.00
_cell.angle_beta   90.00
_cell.angle_gamma   90.00
#
_symmetry.space_group_name_H-M   'P 1'
#
loop_
_entity.id
_entity.type
_entity.pdbx_description
1 polymer ?
#
loop_
_entity_poly.entity_id
_entity_poly.type
_entity_poly.pdbx_seq_one_letter_code
_entity_poly.pdbx_strand_id
1 'polypeptide(L)'
;MGRKNYYGNGAIWSGRLTAALFTILQTLLRNDIHPKRWLRAYFEACAHNSPYGEPAPDNSDDFLPWNLSESQKAEWQYEVRPP
;
A
#
# COMPACT_ATOMS: atom_id res chain seq x y z
N MET A 1 -1.24 -27.94 -14.47
CA MET A 1 -1.33 -27.15 -13.22
C MET A 1 -2.67 -26.43 -13.21
N GLY A 2 -3.44 -26.44 -12.10
CA GLY A 2 -4.51 -25.44 -11.93
C GLY A 2 -5.96 -25.88 -11.73
N ARG A 3 -6.32 -27.17 -11.62
CA ARG A 3 -7.73 -27.53 -11.28
C ARG A 3 -7.99 -27.75 -9.79
N LYS A 4 -6.94 -27.86 -8.97
CA LYS A 4 -7.01 -28.09 -7.51
C LYS A 4 -6.04 -27.24 -6.69
N ASN A 5 -5.27 -26.35 -7.33
CA ASN A 5 -4.25 -25.54 -6.65
C ASN A 5 -4.60 -24.04 -6.59
N TYR A 6 -5.77 -23.64 -7.15
CA TYR A 6 -6.35 -22.31 -6.95
C TYR A 6 -7.46 -22.36 -5.90
N TYR A 7 -7.28 -23.16 -4.83
CA TYR A 7 -7.95 -22.81 -3.60
C TYR A 7 -7.26 -21.55 -3.11
N GLY A 8 -7.77 -20.40 -3.55
CA GLY A 8 -7.50 -19.15 -2.86
C GLY A 8 -7.85 -19.31 -1.38
N ASN A 9 -7.48 -18.32 -0.56
CA ASN A 9 -7.93 -18.30 0.82
C ASN A 9 -9.46 -18.39 0.81
N GLY A 10 -10.05 -19.49 1.31
CA GLY A 10 -11.50 -19.75 1.25
C GLY A 10 -12.35 -18.72 1.99
N ALA A 11 -11.70 -17.75 2.63
CA ALA A 11 -12.30 -16.59 3.24
C ALA A 11 -12.56 -15.46 2.21
N ILE A 12 -13.84 -15.13 2.01
CA ILE A 12 -14.31 -13.96 1.23
C ILE A 12 -13.57 -12.68 1.64
N TRP A 13 -13.26 -12.55 2.94
CA TRP A 13 -12.54 -11.41 3.50
C TRP A 13 -11.15 -11.22 2.87
N SER A 14 -10.41 -12.31 2.64
CA SER A 14 -9.10 -12.25 1.99
C SER A 14 -9.21 -11.75 0.55
N GLY A 15 -10.24 -12.17 -0.18
CA GLY A 15 -10.48 -11.69 -1.55
C GLY A 15 -10.79 -10.19 -1.60
N ARG A 16 -11.62 -9.70 -0.65
CA ARG A 16 -11.94 -8.28 -0.52
C ARG A 16 -10.71 -7.45 -0.17
N LEU A 17 -9.88 -7.94 0.76
CA LEU A 17 -8.62 -7.29 1.14
C LEU A 17 -7.68 -7.18 -0.06
N THR A 18 -7.49 -8.26 -0.82
CA THR A 18 -6.65 -8.24 -2.02
C THR A 18 -7.16 -7.25 -3.07
N ALA A 19 -8.48 -7.20 -3.30
CA ALA A 19 -9.07 -6.24 -4.24
C ALA A 19 -8.83 -4.78 -3.80
N ALA A 20 -8.97 -4.48 -2.50
CA ALA A 20 -8.67 -3.17 -1.95
C ALA A 20 -7.18 -2.81 -2.10
N LEU A 21 -6.28 -3.73 -1.73
CA LEU A 21 -4.84 -3.54 -1.87
C LEU A 21 -4.43 -3.27 -3.32
N PHE A 22 -4.93 -4.05 -4.29
CA PHE A 22 -4.65 -3.81 -5.71
C PHE A 22 -5.17 -2.46 -6.19
N THR A 23 -6.32 -2.01 -5.70
CA THR A 23 -6.85 -0.68 -6.01
C THR A 23 -5.92 0.42 -5.50
N ILE A 24 -5.43 0.29 -4.26
CA ILE A 24 -4.47 1.24 -3.66
C ILE A 24 -3.16 1.24 -4.47
N LEU A 25 -2.58 0.07 -4.73
CA LEU A 25 -1.33 -0.04 -5.48
C LEU A 25 -1.45 0.52 -6.90
N GLN A 26 -2.56 0.25 -7.59
CA GLN A 26 -2.82 0.80 -8.92
C GLN A 26 -2.96 2.33 -8.89
N THR A 27 -3.55 2.87 -7.82
CA THR A 27 -3.67 4.31 -7.62
C THR A 27 -2.28 4.95 -7.41
N LEU A 28 -1.40 4.32 -6.63
CA LEU A 28 -0.02 4.77 -6.45
C LEU A 28 0.75 4.78 -7.78
N LEU A 29 0.64 3.71 -8.57
CA LEU A 29 1.29 3.62 -9.89
C LEU A 29 0.80 4.71 -10.86
N ARG A 30 -0.49 5.04 -10.86
CA ARG A 30 -1.04 6.14 -11.67
C ARG A 30 -0.52 7.52 -11.26
N ASN A 31 -0.11 7.68 -10.00
CA ASN A 31 0.46 8.92 -9.47
C ASN A 31 2.00 8.91 -9.47
N ASP A 32 2.63 7.95 -10.15
CA ASP A 32 4.09 7.80 -10.25
C ASP A 32 4.82 7.57 -8.92
N ILE A 33 4.12 7.00 -7.93
CA ILE A 33 4.65 6.71 -6.60
C ILE A 33 5.13 5.26 -6.57
N HIS A 34 6.34 5.03 -6.03
CA HIS A 34 6.92 3.71 -5.84
C HIS A 34 6.20 2.96 -4.70
N PRO A 35 5.40 1.92 -5.00
CA PRO A 35 4.50 1.30 -4.03
C PRO A 35 5.25 0.64 -2.87
N LYS A 36 6.44 0.09 -3.10
CA LYS A 36 7.25 -0.51 -2.04
C LYS A 36 7.79 0.52 -1.04
N ARG A 37 8.16 1.73 -1.51
CA ARG A 37 8.66 2.79 -0.62
C ARG A 37 7.52 3.34 0.21
N TRP A 38 6.39 3.59 -0.45
CA TRP A 38 5.15 3.99 0.21
C TRP A 38 4.69 2.96 1.26
N LEU A 39 4.64 1.67 0.92
CA LEU A 39 4.26 0.61 1.86
C LEU A 39 5.19 0.53 3.06
N ARG A 40 6.50 0.69 2.83
CA ARG A 40 7.47 0.72 3.92
C ARG A 40 7.20 1.87 4.88
N ALA A 41 7.05 3.09 4.34
CA ALA A 41 6.75 4.27 5.15
C ALA A 41 5.43 4.12 5.92
N TYR A 42 4.40 3.57 5.27
CA TYR A 42 3.12 3.29 5.91
C TYR A 42 3.26 2.30 7.08
N PHE A 43 3.92 1.16 6.87
CA PHE A 43 4.09 0.17 7.95
C PHE A 43 5.02 0.65 9.07
N GLU A 44 6.01 1.48 8.75
CA GLU A 44 6.88 2.10 9.75
C GLU A 44 6.10 3.08 10.63
N ALA A 45 5.21 3.89 10.05
CA ALA A 45 4.31 4.74 10.81
C ALA A 45 3.33 3.94 11.67
N CYS A 46 2.78 2.83 11.14
CA CYS A 46 1.91 1.94 11.91
C CYS A 46 2.64 1.32 13.11
N ALA A 47 3.91 0.92 12.93
CA ALA A 47 4.74 0.34 13.99
C ALA A 47 5.14 1.40 15.04
N HIS A 48 5.38 2.64 14.62
CA HIS A 48 5.72 3.73 15.53
C HIS A 48 4.54 4.14 16.41
N ASN A 49 3.34 4.24 15.82
CA ASN A 49 2.15 4.71 16.54
C ASN A 49 1.53 3.64 17.43
N SER A 50 1.81 2.36 17.16
CA SER A 50 1.13 1.26 17.85
C SER A 50 2.09 0.10 18.20
N PRO A 51 2.95 0.28 19.22
CA PRO A 51 3.82 -0.80 19.68
C PRO A 51 3.05 -1.96 20.35
N TYR A 52 1.79 -1.75 20.77
CA TYR A 52 0.97 -2.75 21.48
C TYR A 52 -0.53 -2.77 21.09
N GLY A 53 -0.95 -2.11 20.00
CA GLY A 53 -2.38 -1.90 19.67
C GLY A 53 -2.74 -2.01 18.18
N GLU A 54 -3.88 -1.44 17.78
CA GLU A 54 -4.30 -1.44 16.37
C GLU A 54 -3.32 -0.65 15.50
N PRO A 55 -2.83 -1.24 14.38
CA PRO A 55 -1.75 -0.67 13.57
C PRO A 55 -2.28 0.36 12.56
N ALA A 56 -3.07 1.33 13.03
CA ALA A 56 -3.52 2.44 12.20
C ALA A 56 -2.60 3.65 12.42
N PRO A 57 -2.14 4.33 11.36
CA PRO A 57 -1.56 5.66 11.52
C PRO A 57 -2.63 6.61 12.09
N ASP A 58 -2.23 7.58 12.91
CA ASP A 58 -3.15 8.59 13.48
C ASP A 58 -3.97 9.31 12.39
N ASN A 59 -3.37 9.49 11.21
CA ASN A 59 -4.03 10.02 10.04
C ASN A 59 -3.68 9.20 8.78
N SER A 60 -4.62 8.37 8.32
CA SER A 60 -4.44 7.62 7.07
C SER A 60 -4.40 8.52 5.83
N ASP A 61 -4.97 9.73 5.92
CA ASP A 61 -5.07 10.64 4.79
C ASP A 61 -3.71 11.21 4.38
N ASP A 62 -2.74 11.24 5.30
CA ASP A 62 -1.37 11.70 5.03
C ASP A 62 -0.63 10.78 4.04
N PHE A 63 -1.11 9.54 3.89
CA PHE A 63 -0.55 8.57 2.95
C PHE A 63 -1.27 8.59 1.59
N LEU A 64 -2.28 9.44 1.39
CA LEU A 64 -2.98 9.52 0.11
C LEU A 64 -2.13 10.26 -0.94
N PRO A 65 -2.08 9.77 -2.19
CA PRO A 65 -1.23 10.34 -3.25
C PRO A 65 -1.36 11.85 -3.46
N TRP A 66 -2.56 12.39 -3.27
CA TRP A 66 -2.87 13.81 -3.43
C TRP A 66 -2.50 14.67 -2.21
N ASN A 67 -2.35 14.07 -1.02
CA ASN A 67 -1.99 14.76 0.22
C ASN A 67 -0.49 14.73 0.51
N LEU A 68 0.29 13.93 -0.23
CA LEU A 68 1.75 13.89 -0.07
C LEU A 68 2.38 15.24 -0.39
N SER A 69 3.28 15.68 0.49
CA SER A 69 4.13 16.85 0.25
C SER A 69 5.05 16.63 -0.96
N GLU A 70 5.54 17.72 -1.57
CA GLU A 70 6.45 17.63 -2.72
C GLU A 70 7.75 16.89 -2.39
N SER A 71 8.25 17.03 -1.16
CA SER A 71 9.44 16.30 -0.69
C SER A 71 9.19 14.79 -0.60
N GLN A 72 8.06 14.36 -0.05
CA GLN A 72 7.69 12.94 0.01
C GLN A 72 7.45 12.35 -1.38
N LYS A 73 6.82 13.11 -2.27
CA LYS A 73 6.63 12.71 -3.66
C LYS A 73 7.98 12.51 -4.35
N ALA A 74 8.93 13.43 -4.18
CA ALA A 74 10.27 13.30 -4.75
C ALA A 74 11.02 12.08 -4.17
N GLU A 75 10.92 11.84 -2.87
CA GLU A 75 11.58 10.69 -2.22
C GLU A 75 11.00 9.34 -2.67
N TRP A 76 9.69 9.29 -2.93
CA TRP A 76 9.00 8.05 -3.27
C TRP A 76 8.74 7.87 -4.75
N GLN A 77 9.06 8.85 -5.60
CA GLN A 77 8.98 8.72 -7.06
C GLN A 77 9.93 7.66 -7.57
N TYR A 78 9.58 7.01 -8.68
CA TYR A 78 10.51 6.13 -9.39
C TYR A 78 11.69 6.94 -9.93
N GLU A 79 12.92 6.46 -9.73
CA GLU A 79 14.10 7.02 -10.42
C GLU A 79 14.03 6.76 -11.93
N VAL A 80 13.46 5.62 -12.31
CA VAL A 80 13.13 5.22 -13.67
C VAL A 80 11.80 4.48 -13.62
N ARG A 81 10.81 4.95 -14.39
CA ARG A 81 9.49 4.30 -14.46
C ARG A 81 9.65 2.89 -15.07
N PRO A 82 9.19 1.82 -14.41
CA PRO A 82 9.22 0.48 -14.98
C PRO A 82 8.30 0.40 -16.22
N PRO A 83 8.65 -0.42 -17.23
CA PRO A 83 7.92 -0.53 -18.49
C PRO A 83 6.50 -1.06 -18.34
#